data_AF-A0A6I3U8S9-F1
#
_entry.id   AF-A0A6I3U8S9-F1
#
_cell.length_a   1.000
_cell.length_b   1.000
_cell.length_c   1.000
_cell.angle_alpha   90.00
_cell.angle_beta   90.00
_cell.angle_gamma   90.00
#
_symmetry.space_group_name_H-M   'P 1'
#
loop_
_entity.id
_entity.type
_entity.pdbx_description
1 polymer ?
#
loop_
_entity_poly.entity_id
_entity_poly.type
_entity_poly.pdbx_seq_one_letter_code
_entity_poly.pdbx_strand_id
1 'polypeptide(L)' 'PNLEIENGNIIGAGHASSVGRFDDEELFYLQSRGIPETEARKLVVRGFFGELVEEIGVPAIAQHLMDVIDRRLARGED' A
#
# COMPACT_ATOMS: atom_id res chain seq x y z
N PRO A 1 5.50 -15.52 9.50
CA PRO A 1 4.39 -15.23 10.43
C PRO A 1 3.97 -16.47 11.21
N ASN A 2 3.87 -16.37 12.54
CA ASN A 2 3.41 -17.46 13.39
C ASN A 2 2.03 -17.12 13.97
N LEU A 3 1.21 -18.16 14.11
CA LEU A 3 -0.07 -18.10 14.79
C LEU A 3 -0.06 -19.19 15.87
N GLU A 4 -0.30 -18.80 17.11
CA GLU A 4 -0.41 -19.71 18.25
C GLU A 4 -1.83 -19.59 18.81
N ILE A 5 -2.51 -20.73 18.99
CA ILE A 5 -3.89 -20.77 19.49
C ILE A 5 -3.98 -21.76 20.64
N GLU A 6 -4.38 -21.26 21.82
CA GLU A 6 -4.48 -22.04 23.06
C GLU A 6 -5.94 -22.39 23.42
N ASN A 7 -6.88 -22.31 22.46
CA ASN A 7 -8.31 -22.53 22.66
C ASN A 7 -8.87 -23.55 21.65
N GLY A 8 -9.74 -24.46 22.12
CA GLY A 8 -10.31 -25.56 21.33
C GLY A 8 -11.57 -25.22 20.52
N ASN A 9 -12.19 -24.05 20.72
CA ASN A 9 -13.37 -23.62 19.97
C ASN A 9 -13.02 -22.53 18.96
N ILE A 10 -12.65 -22.92 17.74
CA ILE A 10 -12.31 -21.97 16.67
C ILE A 10 -13.01 -22.40 15.39
N ILE A 11 -13.82 -21.49 14.83
CA ILE A 11 -14.57 -21.72 13.59
C ILE A 11 -13.64 -21.60 12.36
N GLY A 12 -12.52 -20.87 12.49
CA GLY A 12 -11.46 -20.79 11.49
C GLY A 12 -10.37 -19.79 11.90
N ALA A 13 -9.14 -20.06 11.48
CA ALA A 13 -8.01 -19.14 11.60
C ALA A 13 -7.17 -19.23 10.32
N GLY A 14 -6.85 -18.08 9.74
CA GLY A 14 -6.05 -17.99 8.51
C GLY A 14 -5.02 -16.87 8.65
N HIS A 15 -3.84 -17.09 8.08
CA HIS A 15 -2.83 -16.06 7.94
C HIS A 15 -2.32 -16.06 6.49
N ALA A 16 -2.27 -14.89 5.88
CA ALA A 16 -1.76 -14.69 4.53
C ALA A 16 -0.72 -13.57 4.54
N SER A 17 0.30 -13.73 3.71
CA SER A 17 1.29 -12.72 3.41
C SER A 17 1.54 -12.78 1.91
N SER A 18 1.58 -11.62 1.25
CA SER A 18 1.97 -11.51 -0.14
C SER A 18 3.22 -10.65 -0.26
N VAL A 19 4.04 -10.98 -1.25
CA VAL A 19 5.16 -10.14 -1.70
C VAL A 19 5.00 -10.03 -3.20
N GLY A 20 4.89 -8.80 -3.70
CA GLY A 20 4.70 -8.50 -5.11
C GLY A 20 5.73 -7.50 -5.60
N ARG A 21 5.99 -7.52 -6.91
CA ARG A 21 6.63 -6.40 -7.62
C ARG A 21 5.54 -5.44 -8.09
N PHE A 22 5.95 -4.29 -8.61
CA PHE A 22 5.03 -3.43 -9.34
C PHE A 22 4.45 -4.20 -10.54
N ASP A 23 3.18 -3.93 -10.87
CA ASP A 23 2.58 -4.44 -12.10
C ASP A 23 3.12 -3.63 -13.29
N ASP A 24 3.77 -4.33 -14.21
CA ASP A 24 4.38 -3.71 -15.40
C ASP A 24 3.33 -3.09 -16.32
N GLU A 25 2.09 -3.63 -16.35
CA GLU A 25 1.00 -3.09 -17.17
C GLU A 25 0.48 -1.76 -16.59
N GLU A 26 0.34 -1.68 -15.26
CA GLU A 26 -0.04 -0.43 -14.57
C GLU A 26 1.02 0.66 -14.77
N LEU A 27 2.30 0.30 -14.61
CA LEU A 27 3.41 1.23 -14.83
C LEU A 27 3.50 1.67 -16.29
N PHE A 28 3.35 0.74 -17.24
CA PHE A 28 3.34 1.06 -18.67
C PHE A 28 2.17 1.99 -19.01
N TYR A 29 0.99 1.74 -18.47
CA TYR A 29 -0.18 2.59 -18.69
C TYR A 29 0.08 4.04 -18.23
N LEU A 30 0.60 4.24 -17.02
CA LEU A 30 0.93 5.57 -16.51
C LEU A 30 2.02 6.25 -17.35
N GLN A 31 3.07 5.51 -17.72
CA GLN A 31 4.15 6.03 -18.56
C GLN A 31 3.68 6.41 -19.97
N SER A 32 2.75 5.64 -20.55
CA SER A 32 2.15 5.96 -21.86
C SER A 32 1.38 7.29 -21.86
N ARG A 33 0.98 7.78 -20.67
CA ARG A 33 0.35 9.09 -20.47
C ARG A 33 1.38 10.22 -20.22
N GLY A 34 2.67 9.93 -20.37
CA GLY A 34 3.76 10.90 -20.19
C GLY A 34 4.22 11.07 -18.74
N ILE A 35 3.79 10.20 -17.83
CA ILE A 35 4.22 10.23 -16.43
C ILE A 35 5.60 9.57 -16.32
N PRO A 36 6.63 10.23 -15.75
CA PRO A 36 7.94 9.61 -15.55
C PRO A 36 7.82 8.34 -14.69
N GLU A 37 8.64 7.33 -14.97
CA GLU A 37 8.62 6.05 -14.24
C GLU A 37 8.69 6.22 -12.72
N THR A 38 9.53 7.13 -12.24
CA THR A 38 9.68 7.47 -10.81
C THR A 38 8.36 7.94 -10.21
N GLU A 39 7.64 8.82 -10.89
CA GLU A 39 6.35 9.33 -10.47
C GLU A 39 5.24 8.27 -10.62
N ALA A 40 5.28 7.46 -11.68
CA ALA A 40 4.34 6.36 -11.87
C ALA A 40 4.40 5.36 -10.70
N ARG A 41 5.61 4.98 -10.26
CA ARG A 41 5.80 4.11 -9.09
C ARG A 41 5.23 4.73 -7.81
N LYS A 42 5.43 6.04 -7.59
CA LYS A 42 4.84 6.76 -6.44
C LYS A 42 3.32 6.73 -6.48
N LEU A 43 2.72 6.95 -7.65
CA LEU A 43 1.27 6.90 -7.84
C LEU A 43 0.69 5.51 -7.55
N VAL A 44 1.35 4.44 -7.99
CA VAL A 44 0.93 3.07 -7.69
C VAL A 44 0.97 2.80 -6.18
N VAL A 45 2.08 3.15 -5.49
CA VAL A 45 2.17 2.98 -4.03
C VAL A 45 1.12 3.82 -3.30
N ARG A 46 0.91 5.07 -3.75
CA ARG A 46 -0.08 5.97 -3.15
C ARG A 46 -1.50 5.44 -3.35
N GLY A 47 -1.82 4.90 -4.52
CA GLY A 47 -3.10 4.26 -4.80
C GLY A 47 -3.33 3.03 -3.92
N PHE A 48 -2.31 2.18 -3.77
CA PHE A 48 -2.37 0.98 -2.93
C PHE A 48 -2.71 1.30 -1.47
N PHE A 49 -2.10 2.34 -0.88
CA PHE A 49 -2.41 2.74 0.50
C PHE A 49 -3.66 3.61 0.61
N GLY A 50 -4.06 4.31 -0.45
CA GLY A 50 -5.17 5.25 -0.43
C GLY A 50 -6.48 4.63 0.06
N GLU A 51 -6.85 3.48 -0.50
CA GLU A 51 -8.06 2.75 -0.11
C GLU A 51 -8.06 2.38 1.39
N LEU A 52 -6.96 1.79 1.87
CA LEU A 52 -6.80 1.42 3.28
C LEU A 52 -6.85 2.65 4.21
N VAL A 53 -6.25 3.77 3.80
CA VAL A 53 -6.22 4.99 4.60
C VAL A 53 -7.60 5.66 4.65
N GLU A 54 -8.38 5.58 3.57
CA GLU A 54 -9.76 6.08 3.51
C GLU A 54 -10.70 5.30 4.45
N GLU A 55 -10.53 3.97 4.57
CA GLU A 55 -11.32 3.12 5.47
C GLU A 55 -11.21 3.51 6.96
N ILE A 56 -10.15 4.21 7.37
CA ILE A 56 -9.95 4.64 8.76
C ILE A 56 -11.07 5.58 9.23
N GLY A 57 -11.69 6.35 8.31
CA GLY A 57 -12.87 7.18 8.60
C GLY A 57 -12.62 8.38 9.52
N VAL A 58 -11.38 8.62 9.96
CA VAL A 58 -10.98 9.77 10.78
C VAL A 58 -10.09 10.70 9.95
N PRO A 59 -10.61 11.86 9.46
CA PRO A 59 -9.89 12.69 8.50
C PRO A 59 -8.50 13.15 8.95
N ALA A 60 -8.34 13.49 10.23
CA ALA A 60 -7.06 13.92 10.78
C ALA A 60 -6.01 12.79 10.76
N ILE A 61 -6.42 11.54 11.00
CA ILE A 61 -5.54 10.38 10.96
C ILE A 61 -5.21 10.02 9.51
N ALA A 62 -6.22 10.02 8.63
CA ALA A 62 -6.05 9.75 7.21
C ALA A 62 -5.04 10.72 6.58
N GLN A 63 -5.22 12.03 6.83
CA GLN A 63 -4.29 13.06 6.34
C GLN A 63 -2.87 12.84 6.88
N HIS A 64 -2.73 12.60 8.19
CA HIS A 64 -1.43 12.36 8.79
C HIS A 64 -0.70 11.18 8.15
N LEU A 65 -1.42 10.08 7.87
CA LEU A 65 -0.85 8.89 7.25
C LEU A 65 -0.44 9.14 5.79
N MET A 66 -1.28 9.83 5.01
CA MET A 66 -0.92 10.22 3.64
C MET A 66 0.33 11.11 3.63
N ASP A 67 0.44 12.08 4.53
CA ASP A 67 1.63 12.93 4.65
C ASP A 67 2.90 12.13 5.02
N VAL A 68 2.76 11.08 5.84
CA VAL A 68 3.87 10.17 6.16
C VAL A 68 4.27 9.34 4.94
N ILE A 69 3.31 8.81 4.19
CA ILE A 69 3.54 8.04 2.96
C ILE A 69 4.27 8.91 1.93
N ASP A 70 3.76 10.10 1.65
CA ASP A 70 4.33 11.03 0.66
C ASP A 70 5.76 11.42 1.04
N ARG A 71 6.03 11.70 2.32
CA ARG A 71 7.40 11.98 2.80
C ARG A 71 8.36 10.80 2.65
N ARG A 72 7.89 9.56 2.83
CA ARG A 72 8.74 8.37 2.63
C ARG A 72 9.03 8.14 1.15
N LEU A 73 8.03 8.33 0.30
CA LEU A 73 8.18 8.23 -1.15
C LEU A 73 9.15 9.28 -1.70
N ALA A 74 9.15 10.50 -1.13
CA ALA A 74 10.11 11.54 -1.49
C ALA A 74 11.55 11.26 -1.04
N ARG A 75 11.75 10.45 0.01
CA ARG A 75 13.10 10.09 0.51
C ARG A 75 13.71 8.89 -0.20
N GLY A 76 12.93 8.07 -0.91
CA GLY A 76 13.42 6.90 -1.62
C GLY A 76 14.12 7.20 -2.95
N GLU A 77 14.60 8.44 -3.15
CA GLU A 77 15.27 8.92 -4.36
C GLU A 77 16.81 8.75 -4.31
N ASP A 78 17.34 8.15 -3.23
CA ASP A 78 18.76 7.84 -3.03
C ASP A 78 19.18 6.48 -3.63
#